data_AF-A0A2S5LTL3-F1
#
_entry.id   AF-A0A2S5LTL3-F1
#
_cell.length_a   1.000
_cell.length_b   1.000
_cell.length_c   1.000
_cell.angle_alpha   90.00
_cell.angle_beta   90.00
_cell.angle_gamma   90.00
#
_symmetry.space_group_name_H-M   'P 1'
#
loop_
_entity.id
_entity.type
_entity.pdbx_description
1 polymer ?
#
loop_
_entity_poly.entity_id
_entity_poly.type
_entity_poly.pdbx_seq_one_letter_code
_entity_poly.pdbx_strand_id
1 'polypeptide(L)'
;SDMQLMPDASTANIDPFMDEPTLILTCDVVDPTDGKGYDRDPRSLAKRAEAYLKASGLGDTAYFGPEPEFFIFDSINWSVDMSGSSVKINSEEAAWSSSEKFEGGNTGHRPAVKGGYFPVPPVDSLQDVRSAMCMTLEAMGVPVEVHHHEVATAGQCEIGTKFATLTQRADWTQILKYVVLNTAHAYGKTATFMPKPMFGDNGSGMHVHQSVWKDGKNLFAGNGYAGLSDFALYYIGGIIKHARALNAITNPGTNSYKRLVPHYEAPVKLAYSAKNRSAAIRIPFVHGEKARRVEARFPDPIANPYLAFSALLMAGLDGVQNKIHPGEPATKDLYHLPPEEDALIPTVCSSLEQALEYLDKDREFLTKGGVFTDDWIDSYIALKMEEVTKLRQTPHPVEFGLYYSC
;
A
#
# COMPACT_ATOMS: atom_id res chain seq x y z
N SER A 1 -3.88 30.97 9.53
CA SER A 1 -3.84 29.71 10.30
C SER A 1 -5.17 29.01 10.26
N ASP A 2 -6.26 29.76 10.31
CA ASP A 2 -7.61 29.19 10.34
C ASP A 2 -7.93 28.49 9.02
N MET A 3 -8.44 27.27 9.14
CA MET A 3 -8.86 26.41 8.03
C MET A 3 -10.28 25.93 8.31
N GLN A 4 -11.05 25.63 7.26
CA GLN A 4 -12.41 25.11 7.41
C GLN A 4 -12.47 23.64 7.00
N LEU A 5 -13.09 22.81 7.84
CA LEU A 5 -13.46 21.44 7.49
C LEU A 5 -14.83 21.44 6.82
N MET A 6 -14.89 21.00 5.56
CA MET A 6 -16.12 20.86 4.81
C MET A 6 -16.56 19.39 4.80
N PRO A 7 -17.61 19.01 5.56
CA PRO A 7 -18.03 17.62 5.67
C PRO A 7 -18.67 17.11 4.37
N ASP A 8 -18.36 15.86 4.02
CA ASP A 8 -18.96 15.15 2.90
C ASP A 8 -20.01 14.15 3.40
N ALA A 9 -21.29 14.51 3.26
CA ALA A 9 -22.41 13.71 3.75
C ALA A 9 -22.47 12.30 3.15
N SER A 10 -21.85 12.05 1.98
CA SER A 10 -21.79 10.72 1.37
C SER A 10 -20.90 9.74 2.12
N THR A 11 -20.05 10.23 3.03
CA THR A 11 -19.11 9.44 3.84
C THR A 11 -19.65 9.11 5.23
N ALA A 12 -20.88 9.53 5.54
CA ALA A 12 -21.54 9.36 6.83
C ALA A 12 -21.63 7.88 7.23
N ASN A 13 -21.05 7.52 8.37
CA ASN A 13 -21.11 6.17 8.94
C ASN A 13 -21.31 6.22 10.45
N ILE A 14 -22.12 5.32 11.00
CA ILE A 14 -22.22 5.15 12.46
C ILE A 14 -20.98 4.39 12.93
N ASP A 15 -20.30 4.90 13.96
CA ASP A 15 -19.15 4.25 14.55
C ASP A 15 -19.60 3.01 15.36
N PRO A 16 -19.14 1.80 15.01
CA PRO A 16 -19.53 0.57 15.71
C PRO A 16 -18.73 0.31 16.99
N PHE A 17 -17.69 1.11 17.29
CA PHE A 17 -16.78 0.90 18.42
C PHE A 17 -17.02 1.85 19.60
N MET A 18 -17.84 2.90 19.41
CA MET A 18 -18.13 3.87 20.45
C MET A 18 -19.31 3.41 21.31
N ASP A 19 -19.19 3.57 22.63
CA ASP A 19 -20.28 3.29 23.58
C ASP A 19 -21.50 4.19 23.33
N GLU A 20 -21.26 5.45 22.99
CA GLU A 20 -22.29 6.42 22.63
C GLU A 20 -22.48 6.48 21.10
N PRO A 21 -23.74 6.52 20.60
CA PRO A 21 -24.01 6.63 19.17
C PRO A 21 -23.28 7.81 18.54
N THR A 22 -22.27 7.49 17.71
CA THR A 22 -21.36 8.47 17.13
C THR A 22 -21.41 8.39 15.61
N LEU A 23 -21.49 9.55 14.94
CA LEU A 23 -21.45 9.65 13.48
C LEU A 23 -20.07 10.10 13.02
N ILE A 24 -19.45 9.32 12.13
CA ILE A 24 -18.20 9.65 11.45
C ILE A 24 -18.54 10.33 10.12
N LEU A 25 -17.88 11.47 9.85
CA LEU A 25 -17.93 12.18 8.58
C LEU A 25 -16.50 12.51 8.15
N THR A 26 -16.16 12.20 6.91
CA THR A 26 -14.92 12.65 6.28
C THR A 26 -15.11 14.07 5.76
N CYS A 27 -14.10 14.91 5.98
CA CYS A 27 -14.09 16.30 5.53
C CYS A 27 -12.97 16.54 4.52
N ASP A 28 -13.20 17.48 3.61
CA ASP A 28 -12.12 18.17 2.91
C ASP A 28 -11.67 19.38 3.75
N VAL A 29 -10.42 19.78 3.59
CA VAL A 29 -9.95 21.06 4.15
C VAL A 29 -10.05 22.13 3.05
N VAL A 30 -10.69 23.26 3.36
CA VAL A 30 -10.86 24.38 2.42
C VAL A 30 -10.38 25.69 3.03
N ASP A 31 -9.97 26.61 2.16
CA ASP A 31 -9.68 28.00 2.55
C ASP A 31 -11.00 28.72 2.91
N PRO A 32 -11.12 29.33 4.10
CA PRO A 32 -12.36 29.95 4.54
C PRO A 32 -12.73 31.23 3.76
N THR A 33 -11.79 31.83 3.03
CA THR A 33 -12.01 33.09 2.31
C THR A 33 -12.67 32.89 0.95
N ASP A 34 -12.35 31.80 0.26
CA ASP A 34 -12.87 31.51 -1.09
C ASP A 34 -13.46 30.11 -1.26
N GLY A 35 -13.38 29.27 -0.23
CA GLY A 35 -13.93 27.91 -0.21
C GLY A 35 -13.16 26.91 -1.08
N LYS A 36 -11.98 27.29 -1.63
CA LYS A 36 -11.20 26.37 -2.46
C LYS A 36 -10.54 25.30 -1.62
N GLY A 37 -10.45 24.09 -2.18
CA GLY A 37 -9.77 22.97 -1.56
C GLY A 37 -8.30 23.29 -1.28
N TYR A 38 -7.87 23.04 -0.05
CA TYR A 38 -6.50 23.29 0.37
C TYR A 38 -5.52 22.43 -0.43
N ASP A 39 -4.41 23.03 -0.86
CA ASP A 39 -3.44 22.34 -1.70
C ASP A 39 -2.81 21.14 -0.99
N ARG A 40 -2.68 21.19 0.34
CA ARG A 40 -2.07 20.12 1.14
C ARG A 40 -3.05 19.16 1.78
N ASP A 41 -4.35 19.28 1.51
CA ASP A 41 -5.33 18.25 1.87
C ASP A 41 -5.26 17.06 0.88
N PRO A 42 -4.88 15.85 1.34
CA PRO A 42 -4.84 14.67 0.48
C PRO A 42 -6.16 14.35 -0.20
N ARG A 43 -7.31 14.59 0.46
CA ARG A 43 -8.62 14.25 -0.09
C ARG A 43 -9.03 15.22 -1.19
N SER A 44 -8.84 16.52 -0.98
CA SER A 44 -8.96 17.53 -2.04
C SER A 44 -8.05 17.23 -3.23
N LEU A 45 -6.81 16.77 -2.98
CA LEU A 45 -5.87 16.36 -4.01
C LEU A 45 -6.38 15.17 -4.83
N ALA A 46 -6.94 14.14 -4.17
CA ALA A 46 -7.58 13.01 -4.84
C ALA A 46 -8.71 13.44 -5.79
N LYS A 47 -9.57 14.38 -5.34
CA LYS A 47 -10.62 14.96 -6.17
C LYS A 47 -10.07 15.74 -7.37
N ARG A 48 -8.96 16.49 -7.19
CA ARG A 48 -8.25 17.16 -8.30
C ARG A 48 -7.72 16.15 -9.32
N ALA A 49 -7.18 15.01 -8.88
CA ALA A 49 -6.70 13.96 -9.78
C ALA A 49 -7.83 13.35 -10.64
N GLU A 50 -9.00 13.08 -10.03
CA GLU A 50 -10.18 12.61 -10.76
C GLU A 50 -10.71 13.66 -11.75
N ALA A 51 -10.70 14.94 -11.36
CA ALA A 51 -11.09 16.05 -12.23
C ALA A 51 -10.12 16.21 -13.41
N TYR A 52 -8.81 16.06 -13.18
CA TYR A 52 -7.78 16.12 -14.21
C TYR A 52 -7.95 15.00 -15.25
N LEU A 53 -8.25 13.76 -14.82
CA LEU A 53 -8.55 12.65 -15.75
C LEU A 53 -9.65 13.05 -16.73
N LYS A 54 -10.76 13.58 -16.22
CA LYS A 54 -11.90 14.05 -17.04
C LYS A 54 -11.49 15.19 -17.97
N ALA A 55 -10.82 16.21 -17.44
CA ALA A 55 -10.40 17.39 -18.18
C ALA A 55 -9.39 17.07 -19.30
N SER A 56 -8.55 16.05 -19.10
CA SER A 56 -7.58 15.58 -20.10
C SER A 56 -8.24 14.88 -21.30
N GLY A 57 -9.50 14.44 -21.17
CA GLY A 57 -10.21 13.67 -22.19
C GLY A 57 -9.74 12.22 -22.37
N LEU A 58 -8.76 11.76 -21.59
CA LEU A 58 -8.20 10.41 -21.67
C LEU A 58 -9.13 9.33 -21.09
N GLY A 59 -9.96 9.71 -20.12
CA GLY A 59 -10.99 8.86 -19.50
C GLY A 59 -11.97 9.69 -18.69
N ASP A 60 -13.03 9.08 -18.18
CA ASP A 60 -14.00 9.72 -17.29
C ASP A 60 -13.92 9.21 -15.84
N THR A 61 -13.43 7.99 -15.65
CA THR A 61 -13.44 7.29 -14.36
C THR A 61 -12.18 6.44 -14.22
N ALA A 62 -11.51 6.51 -13.08
CA ALA A 62 -10.45 5.59 -12.71
C ALA A 62 -10.89 4.79 -11.47
N TYR A 63 -10.83 3.47 -11.58
CA TYR A 63 -11.15 2.56 -10.48
C TYR A 63 -9.88 2.03 -9.84
N PHE A 64 -9.88 2.02 -8.51
CA PHE A 64 -8.80 1.54 -7.65
C PHE A 64 -9.30 0.40 -6.76
N GLY A 65 -8.49 -0.64 -6.60
CA GLY A 65 -8.72 -1.77 -5.70
C GLY A 65 -7.44 -2.13 -4.95
N PRO A 66 -7.19 -1.55 -3.76
CA PRO A 66 -6.05 -1.89 -2.92
C PRO A 66 -6.32 -3.18 -2.12
N GLU A 67 -5.29 -4.00 -1.97
CA GLU A 67 -5.23 -5.17 -1.08
C GLU A 67 -4.19 -4.90 0.02
N PRO A 68 -4.55 -4.15 1.09
CA PRO A 68 -3.63 -3.86 2.18
C PRO A 68 -3.53 -5.05 3.15
N GLU A 69 -2.38 -5.70 3.15
CA GLU A 69 -2.03 -6.74 4.12
C GLU A 69 -1.75 -6.12 5.50
N PHE A 70 -1.93 -6.89 6.57
CA PHE A 70 -1.67 -6.46 7.94
C PHE A 70 -1.25 -7.62 8.84
N PHE A 71 -0.73 -7.32 10.02
CA PHE A 71 -0.45 -8.29 11.06
C PHE A 71 -1.36 -8.06 12.26
N ILE A 72 -1.71 -9.14 12.96
CA ILE A 72 -2.33 -9.11 14.29
C ILE A 72 -1.40 -9.81 15.27
N PHE A 73 -0.91 -9.08 16.26
CA PHE A 73 -0.07 -9.60 17.34
C PHE A 73 -0.84 -9.62 18.67
N ASP A 74 -0.37 -10.43 19.62
CA ASP A 74 -0.94 -10.41 20.97
C ASP A 74 -0.40 -9.22 21.77
N SER A 75 0.88 -8.90 21.60
CA SER A 75 1.46 -7.67 22.14
C SER A 75 2.74 -7.24 21.43
N ILE A 76 3.09 -5.98 21.63
CA ILE A 76 4.30 -5.35 21.11
C ILE A 76 4.92 -4.49 22.21
N ASN A 77 6.24 -4.61 22.41
CA ASN A 77 7.01 -3.75 23.30
C ASN A 77 8.20 -3.17 22.53
N TRP A 78 8.48 -1.88 22.70
CA TRP A 78 9.66 -1.25 22.12
C TRP A 78 10.21 -0.15 23.02
N SER A 79 11.51 0.13 22.90
CA SER A 79 12.19 1.26 23.53
C SER A 79 13.20 1.88 22.56
N VAL A 80 13.34 3.20 22.59
CA VAL A 80 14.40 3.94 21.87
C VAL A 80 14.77 5.14 22.73
N ASP A 81 15.89 5.05 23.43
CA ASP A 81 16.41 6.10 24.29
C ASP A 81 17.96 6.05 24.36
N MET A 82 18.57 6.89 25.20
CA MET A 82 20.03 6.97 25.33
C MET A 82 20.68 5.66 25.82
N SER A 83 19.92 4.79 26.49
CA SER A 83 20.41 3.48 26.95
C SER A 83 20.38 2.40 25.87
N GLY A 84 19.66 2.64 24.77
CA GLY A 84 19.62 1.75 23.61
C GLY A 84 18.27 1.70 22.91
N SER A 85 18.14 0.73 22.00
CA SER A 85 16.88 0.45 21.31
C SER A 85 16.53 -1.04 21.34
N SER A 86 15.24 -1.34 21.45
CA SER A 86 14.72 -2.71 21.46
C SER A 86 13.32 -2.78 20.86
N VAL A 87 12.96 -3.95 20.33
CA VAL A 87 11.60 -4.30 19.91
C VAL A 87 11.36 -5.78 20.18
N LYS A 88 10.20 -6.13 20.73
CA LYS A 88 9.76 -7.51 20.96
C LYS A 88 8.30 -7.66 20.55
N ILE A 89 8.06 -8.53 19.57
CA ILE A 89 6.73 -8.98 19.14
C ILE A 89 6.41 -10.24 19.92
N ASN A 90 5.23 -10.30 20.53
CA ASN A 90 4.67 -11.53 21.07
C ASN A 90 3.43 -11.92 20.26
N SER A 91 3.44 -13.14 19.73
CA SER A 91 2.31 -13.72 19.02
C SER A 91 2.29 -15.22 19.27
N GLU A 92 1.15 -15.74 19.66
CA GLU A 92 0.89 -17.16 19.85
C GLU A 92 1.04 -17.93 18.55
N GLU A 93 0.83 -17.33 17.38
CA GLU A 93 1.04 -17.99 16.08
C GLU A 93 2.49 -17.96 15.61
N ALA A 94 3.37 -17.20 16.28
CA ALA A 94 4.74 -17.03 15.81
C ALA A 94 5.54 -18.33 15.86
N ALA A 95 6.31 -18.61 14.81
CA ALA A 95 7.18 -19.79 14.73
C ALA A 95 8.18 -19.90 15.90
N TRP A 96 8.61 -18.78 16.48
CA TRP A 96 9.49 -18.75 17.66
C TRP A 96 8.79 -19.01 18.99
N SER A 97 7.46 -19.06 19.03
CA SER A 97 6.66 -19.27 20.24
C SER A 97 6.49 -20.74 20.65
N SER A 98 7.19 -21.66 20.00
CA SER A 98 7.07 -23.10 20.26
C SER A 98 7.55 -23.53 21.65
N SER A 99 8.51 -22.81 22.23
CA SER A 99 9.05 -23.04 23.57
C SER A 99 8.50 -22.07 24.63
N GLU A 100 7.66 -21.13 24.22
CA GLU A 100 7.10 -20.12 25.11
C GLU A 100 6.04 -20.72 26.04
N LYS A 101 5.93 -20.14 27.23
CA LYS A 101 4.95 -20.53 28.24
C LYS A 101 3.78 -19.57 28.21
N PHE A 102 2.61 -20.09 27.87
CA PHE A 102 1.35 -19.37 27.89
C PHE A 102 0.53 -19.75 29.12
N GLU A 103 -0.29 -18.81 29.60
CA GLU A 103 -1.33 -19.11 30.58
C GLU A 103 -2.33 -20.10 29.96
N GLY A 104 -2.58 -21.23 30.61
CA GLY A 104 -3.39 -22.32 30.04
C GLY A 104 -2.61 -23.36 29.22
N GLY A 105 -1.30 -23.15 29.00
CA GLY A 105 -0.42 -24.10 28.31
C GLY A 105 -0.18 -23.78 26.84
N ASN A 106 0.83 -24.41 26.24
CA ASN A 106 1.18 -24.20 24.84
C ASN A 106 0.44 -25.19 23.94
N THR A 107 -0.49 -24.71 23.12
CA THR A 107 -1.38 -25.53 22.26
C THR A 107 -0.68 -26.12 21.01
N GLY A 108 0.52 -25.63 20.67
CA GLY A 108 1.38 -26.20 19.62
C GLY A 108 1.06 -25.82 18.17
N HIS A 109 -0.21 -25.64 17.80
CA HIS A 109 -0.65 -25.43 16.41
C HIS A 109 -0.26 -24.04 15.87
N ARG A 110 0.75 -23.96 15.00
CA ARG A 110 1.29 -22.68 14.49
C ARG A 110 1.75 -22.80 13.03
N PRO A 111 1.63 -21.73 12.23
CA PRO A 111 2.27 -21.68 10.92
C PRO A 111 3.79 -21.59 11.07
N ALA A 112 4.50 -22.35 10.23
CA ALA A 112 5.95 -22.19 10.08
C ALA A 112 6.29 -20.84 9.42
N VAL A 113 7.57 -20.48 9.37
CA VAL A 113 8.05 -19.33 8.58
C VAL A 113 7.60 -19.50 7.13
N LYS A 114 6.95 -18.48 6.55
CA LYS A 114 6.28 -18.52 5.24
C LYS A 114 5.18 -19.60 5.10
N GLY A 115 4.65 -20.09 6.21
CA GLY A 115 3.69 -21.20 6.28
C GLY A 115 2.26 -20.79 6.61
N GLY A 116 1.97 -19.49 6.66
CA GLY A 116 0.65 -18.95 7.02
C GLY A 116 -0.37 -18.95 5.90
N TYR A 117 0.01 -19.29 4.67
CA TYR A 117 -0.90 -19.15 3.53
C TYR A 117 -1.97 -20.27 3.50
N PHE A 118 -3.19 -19.93 3.95
CA PHE A 118 -4.37 -20.79 3.99
C PHE A 118 -4.29 -22.13 4.79
N PRO A 119 -3.59 -22.23 5.94
CA PRO A 119 -3.85 -23.34 6.84
C PRO A 119 -5.25 -23.19 7.45
N VAL A 120 -5.89 -24.31 7.79
CA VAL A 120 -7.17 -24.28 8.50
C VAL A 120 -6.96 -24.18 10.01
N PRO A 121 -7.97 -23.73 10.79
CA PRO A 121 -7.93 -23.86 12.25
C PRO A 121 -7.65 -25.31 12.67
N PRO A 122 -6.90 -25.54 13.76
CA PRO A 122 -6.45 -24.55 14.75
C PRO A 122 -5.11 -23.86 14.44
N VAL A 123 -4.50 -24.11 13.26
CA VAL A 123 -3.24 -23.44 12.89
C VAL A 123 -3.46 -21.96 12.56
N ASP A 124 -4.56 -21.66 11.87
CA ASP A 124 -5.09 -20.30 11.73
C ASP A 124 -6.02 -19.99 12.92
N SER A 125 -5.52 -19.18 13.85
CA SER A 125 -6.24 -18.75 15.07
C SER A 125 -6.99 -17.43 14.89
N LEU A 126 -6.83 -16.77 13.74
CA LEU A 126 -7.36 -15.43 13.47
C LEU A 126 -8.63 -15.43 12.61
N GLN A 127 -9.16 -16.60 12.24
CA GLN A 127 -10.37 -16.73 11.42
C GLN A 127 -11.55 -15.91 11.96
N ASP A 128 -11.91 -16.07 13.24
CA ASP A 128 -13.05 -15.37 13.83
C ASP A 128 -12.80 -13.85 13.95
N VAL A 129 -11.56 -13.44 14.23
CA VAL A 129 -11.16 -12.04 14.28
C VAL A 129 -11.34 -11.39 12.91
N ARG A 130 -10.87 -12.06 11.84
CA ARG A 130 -11.08 -11.58 10.46
C ARG A 130 -12.56 -11.57 10.08
N SER A 131 -13.34 -12.58 10.46
CA SER A 131 -14.79 -12.58 10.21
C SER A 131 -15.50 -11.40 10.88
N ALA A 132 -15.14 -11.06 12.12
CA ALA A 132 -15.66 -9.87 12.80
C ALA A 132 -15.30 -8.57 12.07
N MET A 133 -14.05 -8.45 11.59
CA MET A 133 -13.62 -7.31 10.76
C MET A 133 -14.47 -7.20 9.49
N CYS A 134 -14.70 -8.32 8.78
CA CYS A 134 -15.51 -8.33 7.56
C CYS A 134 -16.95 -7.90 7.81
N MET A 135 -17.60 -8.42 8.84
CA MET A 135 -18.97 -8.03 9.19
C MET A 135 -19.07 -6.54 9.53
N THR A 136 -18.06 -6.02 10.24
CA THR A 136 -18.01 -4.59 10.62
C THR A 136 -17.77 -3.70 9.41
N LEU A 137 -16.91 -4.11 8.47
CA LEU A 137 -16.69 -3.42 7.19
C LEU A 137 -17.97 -3.32 6.37
N GLU A 138 -18.70 -4.43 6.22
CA GLU A 138 -19.99 -4.46 5.52
C GLU A 138 -21.02 -3.56 6.20
N ALA A 139 -21.07 -3.55 7.54
CA ALA A 139 -21.94 -2.66 8.31
C ALA A 139 -21.60 -1.17 8.11
N MET A 140 -20.34 -0.84 7.86
CA MET A 140 -19.85 0.50 7.50
C MET A 140 -19.87 0.75 5.97
N GLY A 141 -20.56 -0.07 5.20
CA GLY A 141 -20.76 0.13 3.77
C GLY A 141 -19.53 -0.09 2.89
N VAL A 142 -18.53 -0.83 3.37
CA VAL A 142 -17.35 -1.25 2.59
C VAL A 142 -17.54 -2.71 2.16
N PRO A 143 -17.85 -3.00 0.88
CA PRO A 143 -18.13 -4.36 0.44
C PRO A 143 -16.86 -5.23 0.48
N VAL A 144 -16.96 -6.38 1.12
CA VAL A 144 -15.90 -7.37 1.30
C VAL A 144 -16.06 -8.47 0.25
N GLU A 145 -14.96 -8.86 -0.37
CA GLU A 145 -14.92 -9.93 -1.37
C GLU A 145 -14.28 -11.21 -0.84
N VAL A 146 -13.22 -11.08 -0.01
CA VAL A 146 -12.47 -12.21 0.53
C VAL A 146 -11.76 -11.81 1.83
N HIS A 147 -11.46 -12.78 2.68
CA HIS A 147 -10.49 -12.62 3.77
C HIS A 147 -9.69 -13.90 3.93
N HIS A 148 -8.44 -13.79 4.36
CA HIS A 148 -7.59 -14.93 4.64
C HIS A 148 -6.37 -14.60 5.49
N HIS A 149 -5.78 -15.67 6.03
CA HIS A 149 -4.42 -15.62 6.56
C HIS A 149 -3.43 -15.51 5.39
N GLU A 150 -2.40 -14.70 5.59
CA GLU A 150 -1.36 -14.40 4.62
C GLU A 150 -0.09 -15.25 4.84
N VAL A 151 0.94 -15.05 4.03
CA VAL A 151 2.11 -15.96 3.97
C VAL A 151 2.91 -16.05 5.28
N ALA A 152 3.17 -14.94 5.97
CA ALA A 152 4.07 -14.91 7.12
C ALA A 152 3.48 -15.58 8.36
N THR A 153 4.35 -16.11 9.21
CA THR A 153 3.97 -16.52 10.58
C THR A 153 3.59 -15.30 11.43
N ALA A 154 3.16 -15.54 12.68
CA ALA A 154 2.85 -14.50 13.67
C ALA A 154 1.63 -13.61 13.36
N GLY A 155 0.72 -14.05 12.50
CA GLY A 155 -0.61 -13.44 12.33
C GLY A 155 -0.79 -12.49 11.16
N GLN A 156 -0.14 -12.73 10.01
CA GLN A 156 -0.37 -11.95 8.80
C GLN A 156 -1.75 -12.26 8.22
N CYS A 157 -2.48 -11.23 7.78
CA CYS A 157 -3.84 -11.33 7.26
C CYS A 157 -4.05 -10.37 6.07
N GLU A 158 -5.05 -10.67 5.26
CA GLU A 158 -5.58 -9.78 4.21
C GLU A 158 -7.11 -9.81 4.22
N ILE A 159 -7.73 -8.66 3.92
CA ILE A 159 -9.16 -8.54 3.61
C ILE A 159 -9.28 -7.82 2.27
N GLY A 160 -9.70 -8.56 1.25
CA GLY A 160 -10.01 -8.03 -0.08
C GLY A 160 -11.38 -7.36 -0.07
N THR A 161 -11.44 -6.13 -0.58
CA THR A 161 -12.65 -5.31 -0.65
C THR A 161 -12.85 -4.78 -2.05
N LYS A 162 -14.11 -4.51 -2.40
CA LYS A 162 -14.48 -4.10 -3.75
C LYS A 162 -13.77 -2.80 -4.16
N PHE A 163 -13.40 -2.72 -5.44
CA PHE A 163 -12.87 -1.51 -6.04
C PHE A 163 -13.92 -0.37 -6.05
N ALA A 164 -13.45 0.88 -6.09
CA ALA A 164 -14.29 2.06 -6.25
C ALA A 164 -13.52 3.17 -7.00
N THR A 165 -14.15 4.34 -7.22
CA THR A 165 -13.42 5.49 -7.79
C THR A 165 -12.32 5.94 -6.84
N LEU A 166 -11.35 6.71 -7.34
CA LEU A 166 -10.12 7.03 -6.61
C LEU A 166 -10.39 7.59 -5.20
N THR A 167 -11.22 8.64 -5.09
CA THR A 167 -11.48 9.30 -3.79
C THR A 167 -12.27 8.38 -2.86
N GLN A 168 -13.35 7.78 -3.37
CA GLN A 168 -14.20 6.88 -2.59
C GLN A 168 -13.42 5.65 -2.11
N ARG A 169 -12.56 5.08 -2.96
CA ARG A 169 -11.73 3.96 -2.54
C ARG A 169 -10.73 4.40 -1.49
N ALA A 170 -10.13 5.58 -1.59
CA ALA A 170 -9.25 6.06 -0.52
C ALA A 170 -10.00 6.24 0.82
N ASP A 171 -11.23 6.78 0.81
CA ASP A 171 -12.11 6.86 1.99
C ASP A 171 -12.33 5.45 2.60
N TRP A 172 -12.72 4.47 1.79
CA TRP A 172 -12.93 3.08 2.24
C TRP A 172 -11.66 2.41 2.77
N THR A 173 -10.46 2.77 2.27
CA THR A 173 -9.20 2.21 2.78
C THR A 173 -8.91 2.72 4.19
N GLN A 174 -9.29 3.96 4.49
CA GLN A 174 -9.19 4.49 5.84
C GLN A 174 -10.17 3.79 6.79
N ILE A 175 -11.41 3.53 6.35
CA ILE A 175 -12.38 2.73 7.11
C ILE A 175 -11.84 1.32 7.37
N LEU A 176 -11.27 0.65 6.36
CA LEU A 176 -10.66 -0.67 6.52
C LEU A 176 -9.57 -0.68 7.59
N LYS A 177 -8.65 0.29 7.57
CA LYS A 177 -7.61 0.40 8.60
C LYS A 177 -8.23 0.63 9.98
N TYR A 178 -9.22 1.51 10.08
CA TYR A 178 -9.91 1.80 11.34
C TYR A 178 -10.59 0.56 11.92
N VAL A 179 -11.34 -0.18 11.11
CA VAL A 179 -12.02 -1.42 11.53
C VAL A 179 -11.02 -2.48 11.96
N VAL A 180 -9.95 -2.70 11.19
CA VAL A 180 -8.92 -3.69 11.54
C VAL A 180 -8.27 -3.36 12.88
N LEU A 181 -7.87 -2.11 13.09
CA LEU A 181 -7.19 -1.70 14.31
C LEU A 181 -8.10 -1.82 15.55
N ASN A 182 -9.35 -1.34 15.46
CA ASN A 182 -10.28 -1.38 16.60
C ASN A 182 -10.85 -2.78 16.86
N THR A 183 -11.10 -3.57 15.81
CA THR A 183 -11.54 -4.96 16.00
C THR A 183 -10.44 -5.78 16.66
N ALA A 184 -9.18 -5.64 16.21
CA ALA A 184 -8.06 -6.31 16.88
C ALA A 184 -7.96 -5.88 18.36
N HIS A 185 -8.11 -4.58 18.64
CA HIS A 185 -8.09 -4.05 20.00
C HIS A 185 -9.21 -4.65 20.88
N ALA A 186 -10.45 -4.73 20.36
CA ALA A 186 -11.58 -5.31 21.06
C ALA A 186 -11.40 -6.80 21.39
N TYR A 187 -10.60 -7.52 20.59
CA TYR A 187 -10.20 -8.91 20.83
C TYR A 187 -8.96 -9.05 21.74
N GLY A 188 -8.50 -7.96 22.37
CA GLY A 188 -7.32 -7.98 23.24
C GLY A 188 -6.00 -8.15 22.49
N LYS A 189 -5.97 -7.80 21.20
CA LYS A 189 -4.81 -7.90 20.30
C LYS A 189 -4.40 -6.52 19.80
N THR A 190 -3.33 -6.46 19.02
CA THR A 190 -2.85 -5.24 18.37
C THR A 190 -2.53 -5.51 16.91
N ALA A 191 -3.16 -4.76 16.01
CA ALA A 191 -2.92 -4.89 14.58
C ALA A 191 -1.95 -3.82 14.07
N THR A 192 -1.23 -4.13 13.00
CA THR A 192 -0.36 -3.17 12.32
C THR A 192 -0.32 -3.38 10.81
N PHE A 193 -0.28 -2.25 10.11
CA PHE A 193 -0.15 -2.15 8.65
C PHE A 193 1.31 -1.86 8.22
N MET A 194 2.27 -1.95 9.15
CA MET A 194 3.68 -1.69 8.84
C MET A 194 4.20 -2.63 7.74
N PRO A 195 4.99 -2.14 6.77
CA PRO A 195 5.46 -2.96 5.65
C PRO A 195 6.32 -4.15 6.06
N LYS A 196 7.09 -4.02 7.15
CA LYS A 196 8.01 -5.06 7.61
C LYS A 196 8.12 -5.04 9.14
N PRO A 197 7.18 -5.68 9.86
CA PRO A 197 7.23 -5.73 11.31
C PRO A 197 8.33 -6.68 11.82
N MET A 198 8.71 -7.70 11.04
CA MET A 198 9.72 -8.70 11.41
C MET A 198 10.67 -9.04 10.26
N PHE A 199 11.90 -9.41 10.62
CA PHE A 199 12.91 -9.89 9.69
C PHE A 199 12.76 -11.40 9.44
N GLY A 200 13.05 -11.85 8.21
CA GLY A 200 13.12 -13.28 7.88
C GLY A 200 11.83 -13.92 7.35
N ASP A 201 10.70 -13.20 7.30
CA ASP A 201 9.44 -13.67 6.71
C ASP A 201 8.81 -12.60 5.79
N ASN A 202 7.65 -12.85 5.18
CA ASN A 202 6.93 -11.89 4.35
C ASN A 202 6.56 -10.60 5.14
N GLY A 203 6.27 -9.53 4.42
CA GLY A 203 5.87 -8.24 5.00
C GLY A 203 4.68 -7.66 4.24
N SER A 204 3.96 -6.72 4.84
CA SER A 204 2.69 -6.23 4.33
C SER A 204 2.80 -5.36 3.08
N GLY A 205 2.23 -5.83 1.97
CA GLY A 205 1.99 -5.04 0.76
C GLY A 205 0.66 -4.31 0.76
N MET A 206 0.53 -3.34 -0.15
CA MET A 206 -0.77 -2.82 -0.60
C MET A 206 -0.81 -2.97 -2.12
N HIS A 207 -1.24 -4.12 -2.62
CA HIS A 207 -1.32 -4.34 -4.07
C HIS A 207 -2.46 -3.47 -4.63
N VAL A 208 -2.14 -2.52 -5.52
CA VAL A 208 -3.11 -1.56 -6.03
C VAL A 208 -3.52 -1.93 -7.46
N HIS A 209 -4.71 -2.51 -7.57
CA HIS A 209 -5.37 -2.72 -8.85
C HIS A 209 -5.91 -1.42 -9.44
N GLN A 210 -5.72 -1.21 -10.74
CA GLN A 210 -6.10 0.01 -11.45
C GLN A 210 -6.75 -0.30 -12.80
N SER A 211 -7.78 0.48 -13.16
CA SER A 211 -8.32 0.53 -14.52
C SER A 211 -8.90 1.91 -14.82
N VAL A 212 -8.75 2.37 -16.07
CA VAL A 212 -9.33 3.64 -16.55
C VAL A 212 -10.45 3.34 -17.54
N TRP A 213 -11.54 4.09 -17.43
CA TRP A 213 -12.76 3.90 -18.19
C TRP A 213 -13.17 5.18 -18.90
N LYS A 214 -13.92 5.01 -19.99
CA LYS A 214 -14.55 6.10 -20.74
C LYS A 214 -15.85 5.62 -21.37
N ASP A 215 -16.91 6.39 -21.21
CA ASP A 215 -18.25 6.12 -21.74
C ASP A 215 -18.72 4.69 -21.40
N GLY A 216 -18.43 4.24 -20.18
CA GLY A 216 -18.78 2.91 -19.68
C GLY A 216 -17.95 1.75 -20.26
N LYS A 217 -16.87 2.03 -21.00
CA LYS A 217 -15.93 1.02 -21.53
C LYS A 217 -14.60 1.04 -20.79
N ASN A 218 -14.08 -0.15 -20.51
CA ASN A 218 -12.76 -0.30 -19.89
C ASN A 218 -11.67 -0.04 -20.93
N LEU A 219 -10.91 1.03 -20.77
CA LEU A 219 -9.83 1.38 -21.70
C LEU A 219 -8.62 0.46 -21.56
N PHE A 220 -8.51 -0.32 -20.49
CA PHE A 220 -7.40 -1.26 -20.32
C PHE A 220 -7.61 -2.57 -21.09
N ALA A 221 -8.84 -2.87 -21.49
CA ALA A 221 -9.16 -4.07 -22.26
C ALA A 221 -8.80 -3.89 -23.73
N GLY A 222 -8.12 -4.88 -24.30
CA GLY A 222 -7.74 -4.91 -25.71
C GLY A 222 -7.27 -6.29 -26.15
N ASN A 223 -6.64 -6.34 -27.33
CA ASN A 223 -6.20 -7.58 -27.98
C ASN A 223 -4.68 -7.83 -27.88
N GLY A 224 -3.97 -7.03 -27.08
CA GLY A 224 -2.52 -7.13 -26.88
C GLY A 224 -2.14 -8.16 -25.81
N TYR A 225 -0.91 -8.03 -25.29
CA TYR A 225 -0.37 -8.94 -24.28
C TYR A 225 -1.32 -9.08 -23.09
N ALA A 226 -1.63 -10.34 -22.73
CA ALA A 226 -2.55 -10.68 -21.65
C ALA A 226 -3.93 -9.98 -21.74
N GLY A 227 -4.40 -9.65 -22.95
CA GLY A 227 -5.70 -8.99 -23.17
C GLY A 227 -5.71 -7.50 -22.81
N LEU A 228 -4.55 -6.86 -22.79
CA LEU A 228 -4.40 -5.41 -22.59
C LEU A 228 -4.51 -4.64 -23.90
N SER A 229 -4.96 -3.39 -23.81
CA SER A 229 -4.87 -2.39 -24.89
C SER A 229 -3.53 -1.65 -24.89
N ASP A 230 -3.25 -0.91 -25.97
CA ASP A 230 -2.12 0.01 -26.01
C ASP A 230 -2.22 1.10 -24.93
N PHE A 231 -3.44 1.55 -24.61
CA PHE A 231 -3.68 2.49 -23.49
C PHE A 231 -3.15 1.92 -22.18
N ALA A 232 -3.47 0.66 -21.88
CA ALA A 232 -3.00 -0.01 -20.67
C ALA A 232 -1.48 -0.17 -20.68
N LEU A 233 -0.88 -0.55 -21.82
CA LEU A 233 0.57 -0.68 -21.94
C LEU A 233 1.26 0.67 -21.69
N TYR A 234 0.79 1.76 -22.30
CA TYR A 234 1.34 3.09 -22.05
C TYR A 234 1.16 3.55 -20.60
N TYR A 235 0.03 3.22 -19.99
CA TYR A 235 -0.22 3.48 -18.58
C TYR A 235 0.81 2.75 -17.69
N ILE A 236 1.10 1.49 -17.98
CA ILE A 236 2.16 0.72 -17.30
C ILE A 236 3.53 1.36 -17.52
N GLY A 237 3.83 1.81 -18.75
CA GLY A 237 5.10 2.46 -19.07
C GLY A 237 5.31 3.76 -18.30
N GLY A 238 4.25 4.53 -18.09
CA GLY A 238 4.26 5.70 -17.20
C GLY A 238 4.60 5.34 -15.75
N ILE A 239 3.93 4.33 -15.19
CA ILE A 239 4.23 3.86 -13.82
C ILE A 239 5.68 3.37 -13.70
N ILE A 240 6.18 2.59 -14.66
CA ILE A 240 7.56 2.07 -14.64
C ILE A 240 8.57 3.21 -14.73
N LYS A 241 8.36 4.17 -15.64
CA LYS A 241 9.24 5.34 -15.81
C LYS A 241 9.37 6.13 -14.51
N HIS A 242 8.26 6.37 -13.82
CA HIS A 242 8.19 7.22 -12.63
C HIS A 242 8.30 6.44 -11.31
N ALA A 243 8.54 5.13 -11.34
CA ALA A 243 8.43 4.27 -10.16
C ALA A 243 9.31 4.70 -8.97
N ARG A 244 10.51 5.22 -9.24
CA ARG A 244 11.42 5.70 -8.19
C ARG A 244 10.91 6.96 -7.49
N ALA A 245 10.33 7.90 -8.24
CA ALA A 245 9.63 9.05 -7.65
C ALA A 245 8.35 8.61 -6.92
N LEU A 246 7.60 7.65 -7.49
CA LEU A 246 6.42 7.08 -6.87
C LEU A 246 6.73 6.41 -5.52
N ASN A 247 7.91 5.79 -5.34
CA ASN A 247 8.29 5.16 -4.07
C ASN A 247 8.24 6.17 -2.91
N ALA A 248 8.52 7.46 -3.13
CA ALA A 248 8.44 8.45 -2.05
C ALA A 248 7.01 8.61 -1.48
N ILE A 249 5.98 8.38 -2.30
CA ILE A 249 4.57 8.56 -1.94
C ILE A 249 3.89 7.22 -1.63
N THR A 250 4.23 6.18 -2.38
CA THR A 250 3.64 4.83 -2.27
C THR A 250 4.36 3.90 -1.29
N ASN A 251 5.60 4.26 -0.92
CA ASN A 251 6.45 3.59 0.07
C ASN A 251 7.06 4.63 1.04
N PRO A 252 6.23 5.40 1.77
CA PRO A 252 6.64 6.68 2.34
C PRO A 252 7.35 6.59 3.69
N GLY A 253 7.76 5.40 4.13
CA GLY A 253 8.42 5.19 5.42
C GLY A 253 9.74 4.45 5.28
N THR A 254 10.66 4.66 6.22
CA THR A 254 11.96 3.96 6.23
C THR A 254 11.81 2.43 6.41
N ASN A 255 10.68 1.97 6.97
CA ASN A 255 10.32 0.55 7.11
C ASN A 255 9.88 -0.08 5.77
N SER A 256 9.31 0.69 4.84
CA SER A 256 8.94 0.23 3.49
C SER A 256 10.11 -0.43 2.76
N TYR A 257 11.30 0.14 2.90
CA TYR A 257 12.53 -0.34 2.26
C TYR A 257 13.17 -1.54 2.97
N LYS A 258 12.60 -1.98 4.09
CA LYS A 258 12.90 -3.29 4.70
C LYS A 258 12.02 -4.40 4.11
N ARG A 259 10.86 -4.04 3.52
CA ARG A 259 10.01 -4.93 2.72
C ARG A 259 10.55 -5.07 1.30
N LEU A 260 10.91 -3.97 0.64
CA LEU A 260 11.40 -3.92 -0.75
C LEU A 260 12.84 -4.46 -0.90
N VAL A 261 13.06 -5.70 -0.47
CA VAL A 261 14.31 -6.44 -0.61
C VAL A 261 14.06 -7.76 -1.35
N PRO A 262 15.05 -8.33 -2.05
CA PRO A 262 14.87 -9.62 -2.73
C PRO A 262 14.40 -10.76 -1.79
N HIS A 263 13.76 -11.79 -2.35
CA HIS A 263 13.40 -13.08 -1.72
C HIS A 263 12.14 -13.19 -0.83
N TYR A 264 11.33 -12.13 -0.68
CA TYR A 264 10.08 -12.15 0.12
C TYR A 264 8.82 -11.77 -0.68
N GLU A 265 8.75 -12.20 -1.94
CA GLU A 265 7.72 -11.77 -2.92
C GLU A 265 7.66 -10.25 -3.15
N ALA A 266 8.61 -9.49 -2.60
CA ALA A 266 8.66 -8.05 -2.78
C ALA A 266 9.09 -7.70 -4.21
N PRO A 267 8.36 -6.80 -4.89
CA PRO A 267 8.54 -6.58 -6.31
C PRO A 267 9.59 -5.50 -6.56
N VAL A 268 10.86 -5.89 -6.44
CA VAL A 268 12.00 -4.96 -6.57
C VAL A 268 12.36 -4.61 -8.02
N LYS A 269 11.94 -5.44 -8.98
CA LYS A 269 12.24 -5.29 -10.40
C LYS A 269 11.11 -4.56 -11.11
N LEU A 270 11.44 -3.44 -11.75
CA LEU A 270 10.51 -2.61 -12.53
C LEU A 270 10.25 -3.24 -13.89
N ALA A 271 9.47 -4.31 -13.87
CA ALA A 271 8.99 -5.03 -15.02
C ALA A 271 7.48 -5.28 -14.89
N TYR A 272 6.85 -5.71 -15.98
CA TYR A 272 5.47 -6.16 -15.98
C TYR A 272 5.33 -7.61 -16.45
N SER A 273 4.41 -8.36 -15.86
CA SER A 273 4.17 -9.76 -16.21
C SER A 273 2.76 -10.24 -15.85
N ALA A 274 2.18 -11.12 -16.67
CA ALA A 274 0.91 -11.78 -16.35
C ALA A 274 1.06 -12.97 -15.38
N LYS A 275 2.26 -13.55 -15.30
CA LYS A 275 2.52 -14.77 -14.50
C LYS A 275 3.45 -14.52 -13.32
N ASN A 276 4.38 -13.58 -13.45
CA ASN A 276 5.45 -13.43 -12.48
C ASN A 276 5.04 -12.53 -11.31
N ARG A 277 5.07 -13.10 -10.09
CA ARG A 277 4.81 -12.38 -8.84
C ARG A 277 5.97 -11.46 -8.42
N SER A 278 7.18 -11.62 -8.96
CA SER A 278 8.32 -10.75 -8.63
C SER A 278 8.37 -9.44 -9.44
N ALA A 279 7.47 -9.26 -10.40
CA ALA A 279 7.33 -8.04 -11.18
C ALA A 279 6.63 -6.92 -10.38
N ALA A 280 7.11 -5.68 -10.51
CA ALA A 280 6.48 -4.46 -9.99
C ALA A 280 5.02 -4.33 -10.43
N ILE A 281 4.74 -4.65 -11.69
CA ILE A 281 3.40 -4.57 -12.27
C ILE A 281 2.93 -5.96 -12.67
N ARG A 282 1.86 -6.43 -12.05
CA ARG A 282 1.24 -7.71 -12.43
C ARG A 282 -0.02 -7.46 -13.26
N ILE A 283 -0.30 -8.38 -14.18
CA ILE A 283 -1.53 -8.41 -14.96
C ILE A 283 -2.34 -9.60 -14.49
N PRO A 284 -3.35 -9.40 -13.62
CA PRO A 284 -4.17 -10.49 -13.11
C PRO A 284 -4.82 -11.28 -14.25
N PHE A 285 -4.87 -12.59 -14.08
CA PHE A 285 -5.68 -13.43 -14.95
C PHE A 285 -7.15 -13.20 -14.65
N VAL A 286 -7.92 -12.81 -15.65
CA VAL A 286 -9.33 -12.47 -15.51
C VAL A 286 -10.11 -12.90 -16.75
N HIS A 287 -11.39 -13.20 -16.53
CA HIS A 287 -12.36 -13.41 -17.59
C HIS A 287 -13.11 -12.11 -17.89
N GLY A 288 -13.21 -11.77 -19.18
CA GLY A 288 -13.99 -10.63 -19.65
C GLY A 288 -13.25 -9.29 -19.59
N GLU A 289 -13.64 -8.39 -20.50
CA GLU A 289 -13.03 -7.07 -20.68
C GLU A 289 -13.24 -6.17 -19.45
N LYS A 290 -14.39 -6.26 -18.79
CA LYS A 290 -14.72 -5.44 -17.61
C LYS A 290 -13.80 -5.68 -16.41
N ALA A 291 -13.24 -6.89 -16.28
CA ALA A 291 -12.36 -7.23 -15.16
C ALA A 291 -10.88 -6.90 -15.44
N ARG A 292 -10.53 -6.52 -16.68
CA ARG A 292 -9.14 -6.25 -17.09
C ARG A 292 -8.57 -5.06 -16.33
N ARG A 293 -7.42 -5.27 -15.71
CA ARG A 293 -6.75 -4.28 -14.84
C ARG A 293 -5.26 -4.56 -14.77
N VAL A 294 -4.51 -3.63 -14.22
CA VAL A 294 -3.09 -3.80 -13.85
C VAL A 294 -2.97 -3.69 -12.34
N GLU A 295 -1.96 -4.32 -11.77
CA GLU A 295 -1.71 -4.39 -10.32
C GLU A 295 -0.32 -3.84 -10.03
N ALA A 296 -0.24 -2.68 -9.38
CA ALA A 296 1.02 -2.15 -8.87
C ALA A 296 1.29 -2.75 -7.49
N ARG A 297 2.37 -3.52 -7.35
CA ARG A 297 2.61 -4.35 -6.15
C ARG A 297 3.59 -3.74 -5.15
N PHE A 298 4.36 -2.76 -5.59
CA PHE A 298 5.33 -2.09 -4.73
C PHE A 298 4.71 -1.25 -3.61
N PRO A 299 3.53 -0.59 -3.75
CA PRO A 299 2.97 0.20 -2.66
C PRO A 299 2.78 -0.61 -1.38
N ASP A 300 2.76 0.09 -0.25
CA ASP A 300 2.54 -0.53 1.05
C ASP A 300 1.49 0.22 1.90
N PRO A 301 0.94 -0.44 2.93
CA PRO A 301 -0.25 0.08 3.60
C PRO A 301 0.01 1.29 4.50
N ILE A 302 1.25 1.73 4.73
CA ILE A 302 1.51 2.99 5.46
C ILE A 302 1.36 4.20 4.54
N ALA A 303 1.24 4.01 3.23
CA ALA A 303 0.91 5.08 2.31
C ALA A 303 -0.45 5.70 2.64
N ASN A 304 -0.50 7.03 2.52
CA ASN A 304 -1.77 7.75 2.49
C ASN A 304 -2.48 7.35 1.18
N PRO A 305 -3.66 6.70 1.23
CA PRO A 305 -4.27 6.11 0.05
C PRO A 305 -4.69 7.17 -0.98
N TYR A 306 -5.11 8.37 -0.53
CA TYR A 306 -5.45 9.48 -1.43
C TYR A 306 -4.23 9.86 -2.28
N LEU A 307 -3.08 10.09 -1.63
CA LEU A 307 -1.84 10.48 -2.31
C LEU A 307 -1.30 9.36 -3.20
N ALA A 308 -1.30 8.12 -2.70
CA ALA A 308 -0.78 6.97 -3.44
C ALA A 308 -1.58 6.72 -4.72
N PHE A 309 -2.91 6.75 -4.66
CA PHE A 309 -3.75 6.51 -5.83
C PHE A 309 -3.66 7.66 -6.83
N SER A 310 -3.62 8.92 -6.35
CA SER A 310 -3.38 10.08 -7.21
C SER A 310 -2.03 10.01 -7.91
N ALA A 311 -0.94 9.70 -7.19
CA ALA A 311 0.38 9.62 -7.79
C ALA A 311 0.46 8.51 -8.85
N LEU A 312 -0.12 7.34 -8.56
CA LEU A 312 -0.22 6.24 -9.53
C LEU A 312 -1.05 6.62 -10.78
N LEU A 313 -2.18 7.31 -10.58
CA LEU A 313 -3.00 7.83 -11.68
C LEU A 313 -2.19 8.79 -12.55
N MET A 314 -1.55 9.78 -11.94
CA MET A 314 -0.78 10.81 -12.66
C MET A 314 0.38 10.20 -13.44
N ALA A 315 1.11 9.24 -12.86
CA ALA A 315 2.18 8.53 -13.56
C ALA A 315 1.66 7.74 -14.77
N GLY A 316 0.54 7.02 -14.59
CA GLY A 316 -0.06 6.27 -15.70
C GLY A 316 -0.58 7.17 -16.80
N LEU A 317 -1.20 8.31 -16.47
CA LEU A 317 -1.66 9.29 -17.46
C LEU A 317 -0.51 9.96 -18.21
N ASP A 318 0.62 10.25 -17.56
CA ASP A 318 1.82 10.73 -18.26
C ASP A 318 2.28 9.71 -19.32
N GLY A 319 2.31 8.43 -18.94
CA GLY A 319 2.63 7.34 -19.83
C GLY A 319 1.75 7.31 -21.07
N VAL A 320 0.42 7.44 -20.89
CA VAL A 320 -0.55 7.48 -21.99
C VAL A 320 -0.34 8.71 -22.89
N GLN A 321 -0.20 9.90 -22.29
CA GLN A 321 -0.03 11.15 -23.05
C GLN A 321 1.23 11.12 -23.92
N ASN A 322 2.32 10.58 -23.38
CA ASN A 322 3.61 10.54 -24.04
C ASN A 322 3.87 9.22 -24.79
N LYS A 323 2.89 8.30 -24.83
CA LYS A 323 2.98 6.96 -25.45
C LYS A 323 4.21 6.17 -25.01
N ILE A 324 4.47 6.18 -23.70
CA ILE A 324 5.66 5.57 -23.10
C ILE A 324 5.46 4.05 -23.06
N HIS A 325 6.16 3.30 -23.91
CA HIS A 325 6.04 1.85 -23.90
C HIS A 325 6.85 1.22 -22.75
N PRO A 326 6.31 0.24 -22.00
CA PRO A 326 6.99 -0.39 -20.86
C PRO A 326 8.09 -1.39 -21.25
N GLY A 327 8.50 -1.41 -22.52
CA GLY A 327 9.34 -2.48 -23.08
C GLY A 327 8.61 -3.82 -23.22
N GLU A 328 9.37 -4.87 -23.49
CA GLU A 328 8.84 -6.23 -23.61
C GLU A 328 8.44 -6.81 -22.24
N PRO A 329 7.37 -7.63 -22.16
CA PRO A 329 6.94 -8.22 -20.90
C PRO A 329 7.97 -9.20 -20.35
N ALA A 330 8.12 -9.24 -19.03
CA ALA A 330 8.96 -10.24 -18.38
C ALA A 330 8.33 -11.63 -18.49
N THR A 331 8.95 -12.50 -19.30
CA THR A 331 8.51 -13.88 -19.55
C THR A 331 9.23 -14.91 -18.66
N LYS A 332 10.43 -14.58 -18.16
CA LYS A 332 11.23 -15.42 -17.27
C LYS A 332 10.97 -15.11 -15.79
N ASP A 333 11.38 -16.02 -14.91
CA ASP A 333 11.45 -15.73 -13.48
C ASP A 333 12.57 -14.73 -13.18
N LEU A 334 12.20 -13.52 -12.75
CA LEU A 334 13.13 -12.43 -12.47
C LEU A 334 14.07 -12.71 -11.28
N TYR A 335 13.78 -13.70 -10.42
CA TYR A 335 14.70 -14.07 -9.34
C TYR A 335 15.90 -14.93 -9.81
N HIS A 336 15.80 -15.53 -11.00
CA HIS A 336 16.78 -16.49 -11.51
C HIS A 336 17.39 -16.05 -12.85
N LEU A 337 17.38 -14.74 -13.13
CA LEU A 337 18.07 -14.19 -14.29
C LEU A 337 19.59 -14.29 -14.12
N PRO A 338 20.34 -14.56 -15.21
CA PRO A 338 21.79 -14.37 -15.20
C PRO A 338 22.15 -12.95 -14.75
N PRO A 339 23.25 -12.74 -14.01
CA PRO A 339 23.61 -11.42 -13.47
C PRO A 339 23.68 -10.30 -14.51
N GLU A 340 24.08 -10.65 -15.73
CA GLU A 340 24.18 -9.74 -16.88
C GLU A 340 22.80 -9.25 -17.36
N GLU A 341 21.80 -10.14 -17.41
CA GLU A 341 20.42 -9.78 -17.74
C GLU A 341 19.75 -9.04 -16.56
N ASP A 342 20.06 -9.43 -15.33
CA ASP A 342 19.48 -8.87 -14.11
C ASP A 342 19.86 -7.39 -13.88
N ALA A 343 21.11 -7.03 -14.22
CA ALA A 343 21.64 -5.68 -14.09
C ALA A 343 21.00 -4.66 -15.05
N LEU A 344 20.40 -5.14 -16.14
CA LEU A 344 19.72 -4.30 -17.13
C LEU A 344 18.30 -3.90 -16.70
N ILE A 345 17.73 -4.58 -15.70
CA ILE A 345 16.36 -4.34 -15.26
C ILE A 345 16.35 -3.24 -14.21
N PRO A 346 15.66 -2.11 -14.47
CA PRO A 346 15.54 -1.05 -13.49
C PRO A 346 14.90 -1.55 -12.18
N THR A 347 15.32 -0.98 -11.06
CA THR A 347 14.81 -1.34 -9.73
C THR A 347 14.09 -0.18 -9.07
N VAL A 348 13.19 -0.51 -8.13
CA VAL A 348 12.68 0.46 -7.15
C VAL A 348 13.81 1.05 -6.30
N CYS A 349 13.52 2.12 -5.57
CA CYS A 349 14.48 2.70 -4.64
C CYS A 349 14.81 1.74 -3.49
N SER A 350 16.06 1.79 -3.01
CA SER A 350 16.55 0.98 -1.88
C SER A 350 16.41 1.68 -0.52
N SER A 351 16.07 2.97 -0.51
CA SER A 351 15.85 3.75 0.71
C SER A 351 14.85 4.87 0.49
N LEU A 352 14.25 5.37 1.58
CA LEU A 352 13.36 6.53 1.55
C LEU A 352 14.11 7.77 1.08
N GLU A 353 15.34 7.98 1.55
CA GLU A 353 16.19 9.09 1.10
C GLU A 353 16.37 9.11 -0.42
N GLN A 354 16.71 7.97 -1.01
CA GLN A 354 16.83 7.86 -2.46
C GLN A 354 15.50 8.17 -3.15
N ALA A 355 14.38 7.65 -2.64
CA ALA A 355 13.07 7.93 -3.21
C ALA A 355 12.71 9.42 -3.16
N LEU A 356 13.04 10.12 -2.08
CA LEU A 356 12.84 11.57 -1.95
C LEU A 356 13.69 12.34 -2.96
N GLU A 357 14.94 11.93 -3.22
CA GLU A 357 15.77 12.53 -4.28
C GLU A 357 15.18 12.30 -5.68
N TYR A 358 14.61 11.13 -5.94
CA TYR A 358 13.95 10.86 -7.22
C TYR A 358 12.65 11.63 -7.37
N LEU A 359 11.88 11.79 -6.29
CA LEU A 359 10.70 12.65 -6.28
C LEU A 359 11.08 14.10 -6.60
N ASP A 360 12.15 14.62 -6.00
CA ASP A 360 12.65 15.96 -6.28
C ASP A 360 12.98 16.16 -7.77
N LYS A 361 13.69 15.19 -8.37
CA LYS A 361 14.18 15.24 -9.76
C LYS A 361 13.11 14.94 -10.82
N ASP A 362 12.08 14.17 -10.49
CA ASP A 362 11.08 13.65 -11.43
C ASP A 362 9.65 13.91 -10.92
N ARG A 363 9.32 15.18 -10.68
CA ARG A 363 8.03 15.62 -10.14
C ARG A 363 7.04 16.15 -11.17
N GLU A 364 7.47 16.48 -12.38
CA GLU A 364 6.65 17.19 -13.37
C GLU A 364 5.35 16.45 -13.71
N PHE A 365 5.37 15.12 -13.74
CA PHE A 365 4.18 14.31 -14.01
C PHE A 365 3.07 14.50 -12.95
N LEU A 366 3.44 14.80 -11.70
CA LEU A 366 2.52 15.01 -10.59
C LEU A 366 1.86 16.39 -10.63
N THR A 367 2.59 17.41 -11.09
CA THR A 367 2.11 18.81 -11.06
C THR A 367 1.19 19.16 -12.24
N LYS A 368 1.08 18.27 -13.24
CA LYS A 368 0.14 18.42 -14.34
C LYS A 368 -1.29 18.65 -13.85
N GLY A 369 -1.95 19.66 -14.40
CA GLY A 369 -3.30 20.05 -14.02
C GLY A 369 -3.44 20.62 -12.60
N GLY A 370 -2.33 20.95 -11.92
CA GLY A 370 -2.34 21.45 -10.54
C GLY A 370 -2.83 20.41 -9.53
N VAL A 371 -2.68 19.12 -9.82
CA VAL A 371 -3.09 18.05 -8.91
C VAL A 371 -2.21 18.09 -7.65
N PHE A 372 -0.91 17.93 -7.85
CA PHE A 372 0.13 18.27 -6.87
C PHE A 372 0.69 19.66 -7.18
N THR A 373 1.28 20.30 -6.17
CA THR A 373 2.01 21.58 -6.31
C THR A 373 3.45 21.40 -5.86
N ASP A 374 4.37 22.23 -6.37
CA ASP A 374 5.77 22.18 -5.91
C ASP A 374 5.89 22.46 -4.42
N ASP A 375 5.12 23.42 -3.89
CA ASP A 375 5.06 23.70 -2.44
C ASP A 375 4.66 22.47 -1.62
N TRP A 376 3.69 21.69 -2.10
CA TRP A 376 3.31 20.44 -1.46
C TRP A 376 4.45 19.43 -1.48
N ILE A 377 5.07 19.24 -2.64
CA ILE A 377 6.14 18.25 -2.84
C ILE A 377 7.36 18.60 -1.98
N ASP A 378 7.77 19.87 -1.98
CA ASP A 378 8.90 20.34 -1.17
C ASP A 378 8.63 20.17 0.33
N SER A 379 7.42 20.52 0.78
CA SER A 379 7.00 20.33 2.16
C SER A 379 6.95 18.85 2.55
N TYR A 380 6.48 17.99 1.66
CA TYR A 380 6.43 16.55 1.85
C TYR A 380 7.83 15.95 1.95
N ILE A 381 8.76 16.36 1.08
CA ILE A 381 10.15 15.93 1.12
C ILE A 381 10.81 16.35 2.43
N ALA A 382 10.63 17.61 2.85
CA ALA A 382 11.17 18.11 4.10
C ALA A 382 10.67 17.29 5.30
N LEU A 383 9.34 17.07 5.38
CA LEU A 383 8.71 16.26 6.44
C LEU A 383 9.28 14.85 6.49
N LYS A 384 9.41 14.18 5.34
CA LYS A 384 9.92 12.79 5.28
C LYS A 384 11.42 12.69 5.54
N MET A 385 12.19 13.73 5.26
CA MET A 385 13.61 13.77 5.59
C MET A 385 13.87 13.80 7.10
N GLU A 386 12.92 14.29 7.91
CA GLU A 386 12.99 14.19 9.38
C GLU A 386 12.98 12.73 9.85
N GLU A 387 12.13 11.88 9.27
CA GLU A 387 12.08 10.44 9.58
C GLU A 387 13.38 9.73 9.16
N VAL A 388 13.92 10.06 7.98
CA VAL A 388 15.21 9.55 7.49
C VAL A 388 16.33 9.93 8.46
N THR A 389 16.40 11.20 8.84
CA THR A 389 17.43 11.73 9.73
C THR A 389 17.36 11.08 11.10
N LYS A 390 16.15 10.94 11.67
CA LYS A 390 15.94 10.28 12.96
C LYS A 390 16.46 8.84 12.95
N LEU A 391 16.12 8.06 11.92
CA LEU A 391 16.60 6.68 11.81
C LEU A 391 18.13 6.63 11.63
N ARG A 392 18.69 7.49 10.78
CA ARG A 392 20.14 7.56 10.52
C ARG A 392 20.96 7.87 11.77
N GLN A 393 20.42 8.70 12.67
CA GLN A 393 21.09 9.11 13.90
C GLN A 393 20.88 8.13 15.07
N THR A 394 20.07 7.10 14.91
CA THR A 394 19.76 6.12 15.96
C THR A 394 20.59 4.84 15.75
N PRO A 395 21.57 4.51 16.62
CA PRO A 395 22.35 3.28 16.49
C PRO A 395 21.47 2.03 16.51
N HIS A 396 21.64 1.16 15.51
CA HIS A 396 20.84 -0.06 15.38
C HIS A 396 21.45 -1.24 16.16
N PRO A 397 20.67 -2.11 16.84
CA PRO A 397 21.24 -3.22 17.62
C PRO A 397 22.16 -4.16 16.83
N VAL A 398 21.92 -4.33 15.52
CA VAL A 398 22.81 -5.10 14.61
C VAL A 398 24.22 -4.51 14.54
N GLU A 399 24.38 -3.19 14.62
CA GLU A 399 25.69 -2.52 14.56
C GLU A 399 26.59 -2.92 15.72
N PHE A 400 26.03 -3.25 16.89
CA PHE A 400 26.81 -3.74 18.02
C PHE A 400 27.40 -5.14 17.73
N GLY A 401 26.64 -6.02 17.06
CA GLY A 401 27.17 -7.32 16.63
C GLY A 401 28.29 -7.21 15.58
N LEU A 402 28.28 -6.14 14.78
CA LEU A 402 29.25 -5.91 13.71
C LEU A 402 30.49 -5.13 14.17
N TYR A 403 30.31 -4.15 15.05
CA TYR A 403 31.31 -3.10 15.32
C TYR A 403 31.63 -2.91 16.80
N TYR A 404 31.00 -3.60 17.75
CA TYR A 404 31.25 -3.33 19.18
C TYR A 404 32.69 -3.62 19.63
N SER A 405 33.34 -4.61 19.00
CA SER A 405 34.72 -5.02 19.32
C SER A 405 35.72 -4.66 18.21
N CYS A 406 35.38 -3.71 17.33
CA CYS A 406 36.24 -3.33 16.20
C CYS A 406 37.51 -2.58 16.64
#